data_AF-A0A834RY11-F1
#
_entry.id   AF-A0A834RY11-F1
#
_cell.length_a   1.000
_cell.length_b   1.000
_cell.length_c   1.000
_cell.angle_alpha   90.00
_cell.angle_beta   90.00
_cell.angle_gamma   90.00
#
_symmetry.space_group_name_H-M   'P 1'
#
loop_
_entity.id
_entity.type
_entity.pdbx_description
1 polymer ?
#
loop_
_entity_poly.entity_id
_entity_poly.type
_entity_poly.pdbx_seq_one_letter_code
_entity_poly.pdbx_strand_id
1 'polypeptide(L)' 'MLSLFKFASLAALLGLAAAQQQPCYNAADPQDGVGSYCRCADNLCYFPGSDTSNGCDPPGRQLDCPGGL' A
#
# COMPACT_ATOMS: atom_id res chain seq x y z
N MET A 1 6.96 -23.48 -43.71
CA MET A 1 7.46 -23.62 -42.32
C MET A 1 8.42 -22.45 -42.07
N LEU A 2 8.40 -21.81 -40.89
CA LEU A 2 9.08 -20.54 -40.52
C LEU A 2 8.32 -19.25 -40.88
N SER A 3 7.26 -18.88 -40.15
CA SER A 3 7.00 -17.44 -39.90
C SER A 3 5.96 -17.13 -38.81
N LEU A 4 5.67 -18.05 -37.88
CA LEU A 4 4.67 -17.79 -36.81
C LEU A 4 5.26 -17.88 -35.39
N PHE A 5 6.48 -18.40 -35.24
CA PHE A 5 7.11 -18.59 -33.93
C PHE A 5 7.85 -17.36 -33.38
N LYS A 6 7.97 -16.26 -34.15
CA LYS A 6 8.75 -15.06 -33.72
C LYS A 6 7.96 -14.06 -32.88
N PHE A 7 6.63 -14.13 -32.85
CA PHE A 7 5.79 -13.15 -32.14
C PHE A 7 5.27 -13.63 -30.78
N ALA A 8 5.54 -14.89 -30.41
CA ALA A 8 5.00 -15.45 -29.16
C ALA A 8 5.79 -15.02 -27.90
N SER A 9 6.99 -14.45 -28.05
CA SER A 9 7.90 -14.21 -26.92
C SER A 9 7.74 -12.85 -26.23
N LEU A 10 6.96 -11.92 -26.78
CA LEU A 10 6.94 -10.52 -26.30
C LEU A 10 5.76 -10.15 -25.38
N ALA A 11 4.88 -11.10 -25.04
CA ALA A 11 3.69 -10.81 -24.22
C ALA A 11 3.84 -11.19 -22.73
N ALA A 12 4.99 -11.73 -22.31
CA ALA A 12 5.13 -12.38 -20.99
C ALA A 12 5.60 -11.46 -19.84
N LEU A 13 5.79 -10.15 -20.05
CA LEU A 13 6.42 -9.26 -19.05
C LEU A 13 5.47 -8.27 -18.37
N LEU A 14 4.16 -8.36 -18.58
CA LEU A 14 3.18 -7.51 -17.89
C LEU A 14 2.72 -8.13 -16.56
N GLY A 15 3.66 -8.66 -15.77
CA GLY A 15 3.43 -8.96 -14.36
C GLY A 15 3.56 -7.67 -13.57
N LEU A 16 2.54 -6.80 -13.63
CA LEU A 16 2.50 -5.61 -12.79
C LEU A 16 2.52 -6.07 -11.33
N ALA A 17 3.53 -5.61 -10.60
CA ALA A 17 3.64 -5.76 -9.17
C ALA A 17 2.40 -5.13 -8.51
N ALA A 18 1.38 -5.94 -8.22
CA ALA A 18 0.45 -5.63 -7.17
C ALA A 18 1.26 -5.75 -5.88
N ALA A 19 1.81 -4.64 -5.41
CA ALA A 19 2.31 -4.56 -4.04
C ALA A 19 1.13 -4.96 -3.15
N GLN A 20 1.19 -6.16 -2.58
CA GLN A 20 0.20 -6.61 -1.61
C GLN A 20 0.33 -5.68 -0.40
N GLN A 21 -0.43 -4.57 -0.43
CA GLN A 21 -0.65 -3.74 0.73
C GLN A 21 -1.25 -4.68 1.76
N GLN A 22 -0.44 -5.02 2.76
CA GLN A 22 -0.90 -5.79 3.92
C GLN A 22 -2.13 -5.08 4.48
N PRO A 23 -3.10 -5.79 5.10
CA PRO A 23 -4.30 -5.15 5.61
C PRO A 23 -3.92 -4.04 6.59
N CYS A 24 -4.11 -2.79 6.16
CA CYS A 24 -3.90 -1.62 6.97
C CYS A 24 -5.24 -1.21 7.56
N TYR A 25 -5.24 -0.82 8.83
CA TYR A 25 -6.44 -0.39 9.54
C TYR A 25 -6.26 1.01 10.09
N ASN A 26 -7.39 1.72 10.18
CA ASN A 26 -7.44 3.02 10.83
C ASN A 26 -7.16 2.87 12.33
N ALA A 27 -6.24 3.67 12.84
CA ALA A 27 -5.85 3.78 14.23
C ALA A 27 -5.80 5.27 14.61
N ALA A 28 -5.83 5.57 15.90
CA ALA A 28 -5.67 6.92 16.42
C ALA A 28 -4.96 6.84 17.78
N ASP A 29 -4.22 7.89 18.13
CA ASP A 29 -3.57 7.99 19.43
C ASP A 29 -4.00 9.30 20.13
N PRO A 30 -5.14 9.27 20.84
CA PRO A 30 -5.64 10.44 21.53
C PRO A 30 -4.79 10.84 22.74
N GLN A 31 -3.90 9.97 23.24
CA GLN A 31 -3.09 10.23 24.43
C GLN A 31 -1.96 11.20 24.09
N ASP A 32 -1.37 11.05 22.91
CA ASP A 32 -0.34 11.92 22.36
C ASP A 32 -0.90 13.02 21.43
N GLY A 33 -2.22 13.17 21.36
CA GLY A 33 -2.88 14.19 20.54
C GLY A 33 -2.78 13.94 19.04
N VAL A 34 -2.57 12.69 18.63
CA VAL A 34 -2.42 12.30 17.23
C VAL A 34 -3.76 11.83 16.67
N GLY A 35 -4.15 12.44 15.56
CA GLY A 35 -5.38 12.11 14.84
C GLY A 35 -5.33 10.74 14.15
N SER A 36 -6.31 10.47 13.29
CA SER A 36 -6.39 9.19 12.59
C SER A 36 -5.18 8.96 11.68
N TYR A 37 -4.58 7.77 11.79
CA TYR A 37 -3.50 7.26 10.96
C TYR A 37 -3.79 5.81 10.56
N CYS A 38 -3.00 5.26 9.65
CA CYS A 38 -3.10 3.87 9.20
C CYS A 38 -1.97 3.05 9.80
N ARG A 39 -2.31 1.91 10.41
CA ARG A 39 -1.33 0.94 10.90
C ARG A 39 -1.44 -0.34 10.08
N CYS A 40 -0.32 -0.77 9.53
CA CYS A 40 -0.25 -1.95 8.67
C CYS A 40 0.41 -3.12 9.42
N ALA A 41 0.36 -4.32 8.85
CA ALA A 41 0.86 -5.54 9.50
C ALA A 41 2.40 -5.58 9.70
N ASP A 42 3.11 -4.67 9.04
CA ASP A 42 4.56 -4.46 9.15
C ASP A 42 4.96 -3.59 10.37
N ASN A 43 4.00 -3.22 11.23
CA ASN A 43 4.15 -2.23 12.30
C ASN A 43 4.58 -0.84 11.80
N LEU A 44 4.46 -0.57 10.51
CA LEU A 44 4.67 0.77 9.98
C LEU A 44 3.36 1.56 10.02
N CYS A 45 3.52 2.87 10.18
CA CYS A 45 2.43 3.82 10.23
C CYS A 45 2.41 4.65 8.95
N TYR A 46 1.21 4.93 8.46
CA TYR A 46 1.00 5.66 7.20
C TYR A 46 -0.12 6.68 7.39
N PHE A 47 -0.06 7.77 6.63
CA PHE A 47 -1.20 8.69 6.60
C PHE A 47 -2.39 7.96 5.98
N PRO A 48 -3.63 8.36 6.33
CA PRO A 48 -4.79 7.96 5.54
C PRO A 48 -4.52 8.18 4.05
N GLY A 49 -5.01 7.24 3.24
CA GLY A 49 -4.99 7.35 1.80
C GLY A 49 -5.64 8.66 1.35
N SER A 50 -5.21 9.15 0.18
CA SER A 50 -5.81 10.33 -0.44
C SER A 50 -7.16 10.03 -1.11
N ASP A 51 -7.67 8.80 -0.96
CA ASP A 51 -9.00 8.46 -1.41
C ASP A 51 -10.02 9.20 -0.54
N THR A 52 -11.19 9.50 -1.11
CA THR A 52 -12.25 10.28 -0.45
C THR A 52 -12.82 9.62 0.81
N SER A 53 -12.35 8.42 1.16
CA SER A 53 -12.85 7.59 2.26
C SER A 53 -12.03 7.71 3.54
N ASN A 54 -10.91 8.46 3.56
CA ASN A 54 -9.90 8.34 4.63
C ASN A 54 -9.52 6.86 4.85
N GLY A 55 -9.39 6.11 3.75
CA GLY A 55 -9.13 4.68 3.77
C GLY A 55 -7.68 4.42 4.11
N CYS A 56 -7.41 3.22 4.62
CA CYS A 56 -6.05 2.72 4.76
C CYS A 56 -5.65 1.76 3.64
N ASP A 57 -6.49 1.61 2.62
CA ASP A 57 -6.26 0.73 1.48
C ASP A 57 -6.66 1.44 0.18
N PRO A 58 -5.70 2.01 -0.58
CA PRO A 58 -4.26 2.06 -0.27
C PRO A 58 -3.93 3.08 0.86
N PRO A 59 -2.93 2.82 1.72
CA PRO A 59 -2.45 3.82 2.65
C PRO A 59 -1.71 4.96 1.92
N GLY A 60 -1.60 6.10 2.58
CA GLY A 60 -0.82 7.24 2.13
C GLY A 60 0.69 7.06 2.32
N ARG A 61 1.39 8.17 2.58
CA ARG A 61 2.85 8.14 2.83
C ARG A 61 3.15 7.55 4.21
N GLN A 62 4.29 6.88 4.34
CA GLN A 62 4.80 6.41 5.62
C GLN A 62 5.11 7.60 6.56
N LEU A 63 4.84 7.43 7.84
CA LEU A 63 5.26 8.30 8.94
C LEU A 63 5.86 7.46 10.07
N ASP A 64 6.57 8.12 10.96
CA ASP A 64 6.92 7.55 12.25
C ASP A 64 5.65 7.29 13.07
N CYS A 65 5.58 6.12 13.70
CA CYS A 65 4.41 5.78 14.49
C CYS A 65 4.28 6.75 15.69
N PRO A 66 3.10 7.38 15.87
CA PRO A 66 2.87 8.21 17.03
C PRO A 66 2.98 7.38 18.33
N GLY A 67 3.50 7.99 19.39
CA GLY A 67 3.74 7.32 20.67
C GLY A 67 5.02 6.47 20.74
N GLY A 68 5.83 6.42 19.68
CA GLY A 68 7.18 5.84 19.71
C GLY A 68 7.22 4.31 19.91
N LEU A 69 6.41 3.57 19.16
CA LEU A 69 6.40 2.10 19.13
C LEU A 69 7.77 1.49 18.78
#